data_AF-A0A3D5HAX5-F1
#
_entry.id   AF-A0A3D5HAX5-F1
#
_cell.length_a   1.000
_cell.length_b   1.000
_cell.length_c   1.000
_cell.angle_alpha   90.00
_cell.angle_beta   90.00
_cell.angle_gamma   90.00
#
_symmetry.space_group_name_H-M   'P 1'
#
loop_
_entity.id
_entity.type
_entity.pdbx_description
1 polymer ?
#
loop_
_entity_poly.entity_id
_entity_poly.type
_entity_poly.pdbx_seq_one_letter_code
_entity_poly.pdbx_strand_id
1 'polypeptide(L)'
;MTNLRALVITFIPLWLSFGHAGERSVLSLQNFCETELKSAGIEISQPTTFHVKALGGGGDYGWTYKTNEMFAYGWILNADTRKMVWMMDIDNTTRSKGDREFDEKMTLNPGSYEVYFAVPTYAYHTTFTHININIDRREKPLFGERKKKKDQDFFGFFKNWWSDDIEKEWDERCERWGIEVLVDESAFRTVRTFTVPKELPNVVLKATGVGEDELVRQGFTVTEPTTVQVYALGEAAGENEMYDYAWIVNATSRAHVWDTDFRGSSHAGGADKNIECTGDVVLPRGDYVLYCVSDDSHSSLDWNSSPPYDPMNWGVTLSVKTEQDKKKIKLYQYQEDQNVILALTKMKDNEHRTEGFTLKEDTKVRIYGFGERGNSRRSMADYGVVVDAKTRNKVWVMDVDRSRYAGGASKNRYVDEVITVPKGSYIVTYSTDDSHAFGDWNDKPPFDPEHYGITLMGVGDKFNASVVGKYAEQRDKSIVAQITRVGDNADEEKRFKMDKTTRVRIYAIGEGEKREMYDYGWIEDVRTGSIVWEMKSSMTFHAGGGRKNRVVNTTIVLDKGEYTLHYRSDDSHSYNDWNVDPPEDQEFWGITVFRDDTAPPDVPSAPPSPPKPE
;
A
#
# COMPACT_ATOMS: atom_id res chain seq x y z
N MET A 1 19.21 -4.95 10.70
CA MET A 1 20.30 -5.90 11.01
C MET A 1 20.96 -6.26 9.69
N THR A 2 22.30 -6.17 9.63
CA THR A 2 23.19 -6.61 8.53
C THR A 2 22.71 -6.39 7.09
N ASN A 3 23.03 -5.21 6.54
CA ASN A 3 23.03 -4.93 5.10
C ASN A 3 24.05 -5.85 4.40
N LEU A 4 23.61 -6.99 3.87
CA LEU A 4 24.35 -7.69 2.83
C LEU A 4 24.13 -6.91 1.53
N ARG A 5 25.02 -5.94 1.27
CA ARG A 5 25.15 -5.41 -0.09
C ARG A 5 25.56 -6.59 -0.98
N ALA A 6 24.79 -6.86 -2.03
CA ALA A 6 25.15 -7.80 -3.08
C ALA A 6 26.56 -7.42 -3.59
N LEU A 7 27.54 -8.20 -3.16
CA LEU A 7 28.92 -8.05 -3.61
C LEU A 7 28.98 -8.77 -4.96
N VAL A 8 28.73 -8.04 -6.05
CA VAL A 8 29.00 -8.51 -7.40
C VAL A 8 30.52 -8.59 -7.55
N ILE A 9 31.11 -9.70 -7.14
CA ILE A 9 32.52 -10.00 -7.42
C ILE A 9 32.59 -10.42 -8.87
N THR A 10 33.13 -9.55 -9.72
CA THR A 10 33.59 -9.93 -11.05
C THR A 10 34.84 -10.79 -10.91
N PHE A 11 34.68 -12.10 -10.75
CA PHE A 11 35.76 -13.03 -11.07
C PHE A 11 35.82 -13.13 -12.59
N ILE A 12 36.91 -12.67 -13.19
CA ILE A 12 37.28 -13.00 -14.56
C ILE A 12 37.92 -14.39 -14.48
N PRO A 13 37.26 -15.49 -14.85
CA PRO A 13 37.94 -16.77 -14.99
C PRO A 13 38.84 -16.64 -16.21
N LEU A 14 40.15 -16.82 -16.03
CA LEU A 14 41.09 -16.85 -17.14
C LEU A 14 40.94 -18.19 -17.86
N TRP A 15 40.13 -18.25 -18.91
CA TRP A 15 40.03 -19.42 -19.81
C TRP A 15 40.09 -19.00 -21.28
N LEU A 16 40.62 -19.91 -22.10
CA LEU A 16 41.02 -19.69 -23.49
C LEU A 16 39.91 -19.03 -24.32
N SER A 17 40.12 -17.77 -24.67
CA SER A 17 39.37 -17.09 -25.71
C SER A 17 39.52 -17.88 -27.02
N PHE A 18 38.41 -18.36 -27.57
CA PHE A 18 38.36 -18.74 -28.99
C PHE A 18 38.32 -17.47 -29.85
N GLY A 19 39.30 -16.58 -29.64
CA GLY A 19 39.50 -15.43 -30.49
C GLY A 19 39.87 -15.93 -31.87
N HIS A 20 39.08 -15.57 -32.88
CA HIS A 20 39.60 -15.57 -34.24
C HIS A 20 40.85 -14.68 -34.26
N ALA A 21 41.89 -15.10 -34.98
CA ALA A 21 43.16 -14.38 -35.01
C ALA A 21 42.92 -12.88 -35.32
N GLY A 22 43.18 -12.01 -34.34
CA GLY A 22 43.01 -10.56 -34.45
C GLY A 22 41.93 -9.92 -33.56
N GLU A 23 41.09 -10.69 -32.85
CA GLU A 23 40.07 -10.15 -31.92
C GLU A 23 40.42 -10.40 -30.44
N ARG A 24 39.99 -9.51 -29.56
CA ARG A 24 40.13 -9.59 -28.09
C ARG A 24 38.80 -9.38 -27.39
N SER A 25 38.53 -10.21 -26.38
CA SER A 25 37.34 -10.11 -25.53
C SER A 25 37.43 -8.88 -24.62
N VAL A 26 36.45 -7.98 -24.71
CA VAL A 26 36.32 -6.78 -23.86
C VAL A 26 35.64 -7.16 -22.54
N LEU A 27 34.56 -7.94 -22.63
CA LEU A 27 33.83 -8.48 -21.48
C LEU A 27 33.14 -9.78 -21.88
N SER A 28 32.87 -10.60 -20.87
CA SER A 28 32.11 -11.84 -21.00
C SER A 28 31.21 -11.98 -19.77
N LEU A 29 29.91 -12.18 -20.02
CA LEU A 29 28.89 -12.47 -19.02
C LEU A 29 28.39 -13.89 -19.28
N GLN A 30 28.87 -14.85 -18.51
CA GLN A 30 28.58 -16.29 -18.70
C GLN A 30 28.31 -16.95 -17.35
N ASN A 31 27.82 -18.20 -17.37
CA ASN A 31 27.50 -19.02 -16.19
C ASN A 31 26.42 -18.39 -15.30
N PHE A 32 25.17 -18.75 -15.57
CA PHE A 32 23.97 -18.23 -14.90
C PHE A 32 23.32 -19.27 -13.97
N CYS A 33 24.07 -20.29 -13.57
CA CYS A 33 23.59 -21.35 -12.68
C CYS A 33 23.23 -20.80 -11.29
N GLU A 34 24.04 -19.86 -10.78
CA GLU A 34 23.88 -19.27 -9.43
C GLU A 34 23.51 -17.78 -9.47
N THR A 35 23.37 -17.18 -10.66
CA THR A 35 23.02 -15.76 -10.79
C THR A 35 22.08 -15.58 -11.95
N GLU A 36 21.01 -14.84 -11.74
CA GLU A 36 19.98 -14.60 -12.74
C GLU A 36 20.40 -13.51 -13.73
N LEU A 37 20.95 -12.40 -13.24
CA LEU A 37 21.30 -11.22 -14.01
C LEU A 37 22.78 -10.89 -13.84
N LYS A 38 23.48 -10.65 -14.95
CA LYS A 38 24.83 -10.10 -14.96
C LYS A 38 24.90 -8.88 -15.84
N SER A 39 25.80 -7.96 -15.49
CA SER A 39 25.97 -6.71 -16.22
C SER A 39 27.40 -6.21 -16.19
N ALA A 40 27.84 -5.56 -17.28
CA ALA A 40 29.12 -4.87 -17.36
C ALA A 40 29.04 -3.64 -18.30
N GLY A 41 29.82 -2.60 -18.00
CA GLY A 41 29.82 -1.35 -18.76
C GLY A 41 30.99 -1.24 -19.73
N ILE A 42 30.77 -0.63 -20.90
CA ILE A 42 31.80 -0.24 -21.87
C ILE A 42 31.69 1.23 -22.24
N GLU A 43 32.82 1.92 -22.32
CA GLU A 43 32.92 3.30 -22.75
C GLU A 43 33.87 3.40 -23.95
N ILE A 44 33.42 4.10 -24.99
CA ILE A 44 34.16 4.30 -26.24
C ILE A 44 34.18 5.77 -26.65
N SER A 45 35.33 6.25 -27.12
CA SER A 45 35.53 7.65 -27.54
C SER A 45 35.45 7.87 -29.06
N GLN A 46 35.35 6.80 -29.84
CA GLN A 46 35.25 6.81 -31.30
C GLN A 46 34.32 5.68 -31.76
N PRO A 47 33.71 5.78 -32.96
CA PRO A 47 32.93 4.68 -33.51
C PRO A 47 33.74 3.38 -33.50
N THR A 48 33.20 2.33 -32.90
CA THR A 48 33.90 1.07 -32.69
C THR A 48 33.01 -0.08 -33.11
N THR A 49 33.54 -0.98 -33.93
CA THR A 49 32.85 -2.20 -34.33
C THR A 49 33.14 -3.30 -33.32
N PHE A 50 32.09 -3.81 -32.71
CA PHE A 50 32.11 -4.95 -31.80
C PHE A 50 31.65 -6.19 -32.56
N HIS A 51 32.28 -7.31 -32.25
CA HIS A 51 31.77 -8.62 -32.60
C HIS A 51 31.07 -9.16 -31.35
N VAL A 52 29.75 -9.35 -31.44
CA VAL A 52 28.93 -9.78 -30.31
C VAL A 52 28.53 -11.23 -30.52
N LYS A 53 28.86 -12.07 -29.55
CA LYS A 53 28.49 -13.48 -29.51
C LYS A 53 27.58 -13.72 -28.32
N ALA A 54 26.36 -14.18 -28.53
CA ALA A 54 25.43 -14.49 -27.46
C ALA A 54 24.77 -15.85 -27.68
N LEU A 55 24.68 -16.63 -26.60
CA LEU A 55 23.95 -17.89 -26.56
C LEU A 55 22.91 -17.81 -25.45
N GLY A 56 21.66 -18.05 -25.80
CA GLY A 56 20.50 -17.91 -24.93
C GLY A 56 19.42 -18.94 -25.25
N GLY A 57 18.24 -18.78 -24.67
CA GLY A 57 17.13 -19.71 -24.79
C GLY A 57 15.84 -18.97 -25.11
N GLY A 58 15.07 -19.48 -26.07
CA GLY A 58 13.80 -18.88 -26.46
C GLY A 58 13.23 -19.35 -27.80
N GLY A 59 11.97 -19.02 -28.01
CA GLY A 59 11.29 -19.26 -29.28
C GLY A 59 11.09 -20.72 -29.64
N ASP A 60 10.31 -21.44 -28.85
CA ASP A 60 10.04 -22.86 -29.03
C ASP A 60 8.70 -23.16 -29.71
N TYR A 61 8.71 -24.22 -30.52
CA TYR A 61 7.62 -24.62 -31.39
C TYR A 61 7.23 -26.06 -31.06
N GLY A 62 6.13 -26.23 -30.34
CA GLY A 62 5.45 -27.51 -30.17
C GLY A 62 4.32 -27.68 -31.19
N TRP A 63 3.74 -28.89 -31.27
CA TRP A 63 2.57 -29.13 -32.11
C TRP A 63 1.31 -28.39 -31.60
N THR A 64 1.30 -28.02 -30.31
CA THR A 64 0.15 -27.41 -29.60
C THR A 64 0.41 -26.00 -29.05
N TYR A 65 1.64 -25.47 -29.11
CA TYR A 65 1.99 -24.15 -28.57
C TYR A 65 3.10 -23.48 -29.40
N LYS A 66 3.05 -22.14 -29.47
CA LYS A 66 4.07 -21.29 -30.08
C LYS A 66 4.29 -20.08 -29.18
N THR A 67 5.53 -19.85 -28.77
CA THR A 67 5.93 -18.61 -28.08
C THR A 67 7.05 -17.96 -28.86
N ASN A 68 7.02 -16.63 -28.89
CA ASN A 68 8.10 -15.81 -29.42
C ASN A 68 8.96 -15.17 -28.30
N GLU A 69 8.83 -15.68 -27.07
CA GLU A 69 9.55 -15.14 -25.92
C GLU A 69 10.94 -15.77 -25.77
N MET A 70 11.85 -14.97 -25.24
CA MET A 70 13.18 -15.40 -24.79
C MET A 70 13.16 -15.58 -23.28
N PHE A 71 13.73 -16.68 -22.78
CA PHE A 71 13.86 -16.98 -21.34
C PHE A 71 15.33 -16.93 -20.86
N ALA A 72 16.29 -16.87 -21.78
CA ALA A 72 17.67 -16.49 -21.52
C ALA A 72 18.19 -15.62 -22.66
N TYR A 73 18.56 -14.37 -22.40
CA TYR A 73 18.92 -13.41 -23.45
C TYR A 73 19.74 -12.24 -22.92
N GLY A 74 20.43 -11.55 -23.83
CA GLY A 74 21.21 -10.35 -23.54
C GLY A 74 20.71 -9.12 -24.29
N TRP A 75 21.05 -7.94 -23.78
CA TRP A 75 20.78 -6.66 -24.42
C TRP A 75 21.88 -5.65 -24.11
N ILE A 76 21.94 -4.60 -24.93
CA ILE A 76 22.86 -3.48 -24.78
C ILE A 76 22.04 -2.20 -24.64
N LEU A 77 22.22 -1.53 -23.51
CA LEU A 77 21.61 -0.25 -23.17
C LEU A 77 22.63 0.87 -23.40
N ASN A 78 22.24 1.97 -24.03
CA ASN A 78 23.05 3.18 -24.01
C ASN A 78 22.90 3.84 -22.63
N ALA A 79 23.97 3.83 -21.83
CA ALA A 79 23.96 4.25 -20.43
C ALA A 79 23.76 5.77 -20.26
N ASP A 80 24.09 6.56 -21.29
CA ASP A 80 23.93 8.02 -21.28
C ASP A 80 22.48 8.46 -21.52
N THR A 81 21.73 7.66 -22.28
CA THR A 81 20.36 7.99 -22.71
C THR A 81 19.30 7.05 -22.15
N ARG A 82 19.72 5.96 -21.50
CA ARG A 82 18.88 4.84 -21.05
C ARG A 82 18.02 4.21 -22.15
N LYS A 83 18.46 4.30 -23.40
CA LYS A 83 17.77 3.68 -24.54
C LYS A 83 18.40 2.36 -24.90
N MET A 84 17.57 1.33 -25.11
CA MET A 84 18.01 0.05 -25.63
C MET A 84 18.53 0.24 -27.08
N VAL A 85 19.72 -0.30 -27.35
CA VAL A 85 20.40 -0.20 -28.66
C VAL A 85 20.32 -1.52 -29.41
N TRP A 86 20.38 -2.62 -28.68
CA TRP A 86 20.31 -3.97 -29.23
C TRP A 86 19.75 -4.91 -28.17
N MET A 87 19.02 -5.93 -28.60
CA MET A 87 18.50 -7.01 -27.76
C MET A 87 18.54 -8.30 -28.56
N MET A 88 18.92 -9.38 -27.91
CA MET A 88 18.82 -10.72 -28.48
C MET A 88 17.35 -11.15 -28.53
N ASP A 89 16.86 -11.50 -29.72
CA ASP A 89 15.49 -11.93 -29.94
C ASP A 89 15.44 -13.10 -30.94
N ILE A 90 14.24 -13.59 -31.23
CA ILE A 90 14.05 -14.73 -32.14
C ILE A 90 14.34 -14.37 -33.60
N ASP A 91 14.15 -13.11 -33.98
CA ASP A 91 14.23 -12.65 -35.36
C ASP A 91 15.69 -12.39 -35.76
N ASN A 92 16.55 -12.05 -34.81
CA ASN A 92 17.97 -11.83 -35.02
C ASN A 92 18.88 -13.01 -34.62
N THR A 93 18.30 -14.11 -34.12
CA THR A 93 19.07 -15.31 -33.74
C THR A 93 18.83 -16.49 -34.67
N THR A 94 19.79 -17.42 -34.66
CA THR A 94 19.65 -18.74 -35.28
C THR A 94 19.46 -19.82 -34.21
N ARG A 95 18.84 -20.94 -34.56
CA ARG A 95 18.65 -22.07 -33.64
C ARG A 95 19.91 -22.92 -33.54
N SER A 96 20.31 -23.26 -32.32
CA SER A 96 21.51 -24.06 -32.03
C SER A 96 21.23 -25.03 -30.89
N LYS A 97 20.97 -26.31 -31.19
CA LYS A 97 20.75 -27.40 -30.20
C LYS A 97 19.73 -27.09 -29.07
N GLY A 98 18.60 -26.45 -29.39
CA GLY A 98 17.58 -26.07 -28.40
C GLY A 98 17.82 -24.71 -27.75
N ASP A 99 18.94 -24.08 -28.05
CA ASP A 99 19.29 -22.71 -27.72
C ASP A 99 19.12 -21.80 -28.95
N ARG A 100 19.33 -20.50 -28.73
CA ARG A 100 19.39 -19.43 -29.72
C ARG A 100 20.77 -18.81 -29.71
N GLU A 101 21.31 -18.55 -30.89
CA GLU A 101 22.67 -18.06 -31.08
C GLU A 101 22.67 -16.79 -31.94
N PHE A 102 23.40 -15.79 -31.47
CA PHE A 102 23.73 -14.55 -32.18
C PHE A 102 25.25 -14.47 -32.31
N ASP A 103 25.76 -14.29 -33.52
CA ASP A 103 27.19 -14.14 -33.82
C ASP A 103 27.31 -13.15 -35.00
N GLU A 104 27.31 -11.86 -34.69
CA GLU A 104 27.39 -10.80 -35.70
C GLU A 104 28.22 -9.60 -35.23
N LYS A 105 28.63 -8.76 -36.18
CA LYS A 105 29.33 -7.50 -35.92
C LYS A 105 28.36 -6.33 -35.92
N MET A 106 28.51 -5.44 -34.94
CA MET A 106 27.74 -4.20 -34.83
C MET A 106 28.65 -3.01 -34.51
N THR A 107 28.37 -1.85 -35.10
CA THR A 107 29.12 -0.62 -34.83
C THR A 107 28.36 0.26 -33.84
N LEU A 108 29.01 0.61 -32.73
CA LEU A 108 28.49 1.55 -31.74
C LEU A 108 29.17 2.91 -31.89
N ASN A 109 28.40 3.97 -31.73
CA ASN A 109 28.89 5.35 -31.72
C ASN A 109 29.58 5.69 -30.38
N PRO A 110 30.40 6.75 -30.30
CA PRO A 110 31.00 7.19 -29.04
C PRO A 110 29.95 7.36 -27.93
N GLY A 111 30.27 6.91 -26.73
CA GLY A 111 29.36 6.93 -25.58
C GLY A 111 29.65 5.81 -24.58
N SER A 112 28.80 5.72 -23.57
CA SER A 112 28.81 4.64 -22.58
C SER A 112 27.63 3.70 -22.79
N TYR A 113 27.89 2.39 -22.68
CA TYR A 113 26.90 1.33 -22.87
C TYR A 113 26.99 0.34 -21.72
N GLU A 114 25.85 -0.20 -21.32
CA GLU A 114 25.73 -1.27 -20.34
C GLU A 114 25.27 -2.52 -21.08
N VAL A 115 26.02 -3.60 -20.92
CA VAL A 115 25.70 -4.91 -21.47
C VAL A 115 25.09 -5.73 -20.35
N TYR A 116 23.93 -6.31 -20.62
CA TYR A 116 23.18 -7.14 -19.70
C TYR A 116 22.93 -8.51 -20.30
N PHE A 117 22.80 -9.50 -19.43
CA PHE A 117 22.27 -10.82 -19.77
C PHE A 117 21.51 -11.39 -18.59
N ALA A 118 20.30 -11.89 -18.85
CA ALA A 118 19.40 -12.39 -17.84
C ALA A 118 18.93 -13.82 -18.17
N VAL A 119 18.72 -14.61 -17.12
CA VAL A 119 18.10 -15.94 -17.15
C VAL A 119 17.01 -16.00 -16.06
N PRO A 120 15.92 -15.21 -16.23
CA PRO A 120 14.86 -15.07 -15.22
C PRO A 120 14.03 -16.35 -15.06
N THR A 121 13.74 -17.03 -16.16
CA THR A 121 12.89 -18.22 -16.18
C THR A 121 13.52 -19.32 -17.01
N TYR A 122 13.03 -20.54 -16.84
CA TYR A 122 13.41 -21.69 -17.65
C TYR A 122 12.17 -22.33 -18.27
N ALA A 123 12.17 -22.46 -19.59
CA ALA A 123 11.14 -23.19 -20.30
C ALA A 123 11.59 -24.62 -20.56
N TYR A 124 10.86 -25.59 -20.01
CA TYR A 124 11.04 -27.01 -20.32
C TYR A 124 9.95 -27.47 -21.30
N HIS A 125 10.37 -28.27 -22.28
CA HIS A 125 9.52 -28.67 -23.40
C HIS A 125 9.60 -30.17 -23.66
N THR A 126 8.44 -30.79 -23.84
CA THR A 126 8.30 -32.13 -24.42
C THR A 126 7.33 -32.08 -25.60
N THR A 127 7.14 -33.20 -26.32
CA THR A 127 6.19 -33.29 -27.44
C THR A 127 4.75 -32.91 -27.06
N PHE A 128 4.36 -33.02 -25.78
CA PHE A 128 2.99 -32.81 -25.33
C PHE A 128 2.83 -31.72 -24.24
N THR A 129 3.92 -31.15 -23.73
CA THR A 129 3.88 -30.21 -22.58
C THR A 129 4.87 -29.08 -22.75
N HIS A 130 4.46 -27.86 -22.39
CA HIS A 130 5.30 -26.69 -22.19
C HIS A 130 5.13 -26.20 -20.76
N ILE A 131 6.23 -26.04 -20.03
CA ILE A 131 6.23 -25.54 -18.66
C ILE A 131 7.24 -24.40 -18.57
N ASN A 132 6.79 -23.22 -18.15
CA ASN A 132 7.66 -22.14 -17.71
C ASN A 132 7.88 -22.27 -16.20
N ILE A 133 9.13 -22.29 -15.79
CA ILE A 133 9.57 -22.49 -14.41
C ILE A 133 10.28 -21.21 -13.97
N ASN A 134 9.77 -20.59 -12.90
CA ASN A 134 10.50 -19.53 -12.21
C ASN A 134 11.68 -20.15 -11.44
N ILE A 135 12.85 -19.52 -11.49
CA ILE A 135 14.08 -20.06 -10.92
C ILE A 135 14.50 -19.20 -9.72
N ASP A 136 13.94 -19.52 -8.57
CA ASP A 136 14.35 -18.88 -7.33
C ASP A 136 15.70 -19.44 -6.87
N ARG A 137 16.76 -18.66 -7.11
CA ARG A 137 18.14 -19.07 -6.79
C ARG A 137 18.51 -18.89 -5.31
N ARG A 138 17.60 -18.37 -4.49
CA ARG A 138 17.77 -18.28 -3.04
C ARG A 138 17.52 -19.63 -2.36
N GLU A 139 16.90 -20.55 -3.09
CA GLU A 139 16.36 -21.79 -2.57
C GLU A 139 17.06 -22.99 -3.22
N LYS A 140 17.39 -24.01 -2.42
CA LYS A 140 17.94 -25.28 -2.93
C LYS A 140 17.11 -26.47 -2.43
N PRO A 141 16.84 -27.49 -3.26
CA PRO A 141 17.20 -27.60 -4.69
C PRO A 141 16.39 -26.63 -5.58
N LEU A 142 16.94 -26.24 -6.74
CA LEU A 142 16.26 -25.32 -7.69
C LEU A 142 15.01 -25.97 -8.31
N PHE A 143 14.98 -27.30 -8.40
CA PHE A 143 13.89 -28.09 -8.94
C PHE A 143 13.53 -29.24 -7.96
N GLY A 144 12.24 -29.55 -7.78
CA GLY A 144 11.75 -30.63 -6.88
C GLY A 144 11.06 -30.15 -5.58
N GLU A 145 10.59 -31.09 -4.73
CA GLU A 145 9.70 -30.76 -3.60
C GLU A 145 10.31 -29.89 -2.49
N ARG A 146 9.54 -28.88 -2.09
CA ARG A 146 9.57 -28.29 -0.75
C ARG A 146 8.50 -28.90 0.14
N LYS A 147 8.86 -29.29 1.37
CA LYS A 147 7.91 -29.55 2.46
C LYS A 147 7.36 -28.25 3.05
N LYS A 148 6.45 -27.56 2.36
CA LYS A 148 5.48 -26.65 3.00
C LYS A 148 4.10 -26.75 2.32
N LYS A 149 3.07 -26.80 3.16
CA LYS A 149 1.66 -27.02 2.81
C LYS A 149 1.15 -25.94 1.84
N LYS A 150 0.74 -26.32 0.63
CA LYS A 150 -0.67 -26.58 0.24
C LYS A 150 -0.87 -26.60 -1.29
N ASP A 151 0.13 -26.94 -2.09
CA ASP A 151 -0.08 -27.17 -3.53
C ASP A 151 -0.56 -28.61 -3.78
N GLN A 152 -1.82 -28.87 -3.46
CA GLN A 152 -2.52 -30.06 -3.93
C GLN A 152 -2.99 -29.83 -5.38
N ASP A 153 -2.05 -29.67 -6.31
CA ASP A 153 -2.42 -29.52 -7.73
C ASP A 153 -1.68 -30.49 -8.65
N PHE A 154 -2.38 -30.89 -9.72
CA PHE A 154 -1.96 -31.89 -10.72
C PHE A 154 -0.59 -31.58 -11.33
N PHE A 155 -0.21 -30.30 -11.40
CA PHE A 155 1.10 -29.83 -11.88
C PHE A 155 2.27 -30.11 -10.94
N GLY A 156 2.05 -30.18 -9.62
CA GLY A 156 3.10 -30.52 -8.64
C GLY A 156 3.61 -31.95 -8.83
N PHE A 157 2.71 -32.86 -9.20
CA PHE A 157 3.04 -34.24 -9.54
C PHE A 157 3.95 -34.36 -10.79
N PHE A 158 3.68 -33.58 -11.85
CA PHE A 158 4.55 -33.59 -13.05
C PHE A 158 5.89 -32.92 -12.77
N LYS A 159 5.94 -31.80 -12.04
CA LYS A 159 7.21 -31.17 -11.66
C LYS A 159 8.13 -32.13 -10.91
N ASN A 160 7.59 -32.96 -10.03
CA ASN A 160 8.35 -33.99 -9.31
C ASN A 160 8.80 -35.17 -10.20
N TRP A 161 8.04 -35.51 -11.24
CA TRP A 161 8.40 -36.63 -12.13
C TRP A 161 9.59 -36.29 -13.02
N TRP A 162 9.69 -35.03 -13.46
CA TRP A 162 10.72 -34.57 -14.42
C TRP A 162 11.82 -33.72 -13.78
N SER A 163 11.85 -33.57 -12.45
CA SER A 163 12.79 -32.67 -11.76
C SER A 163 14.25 -32.99 -12.07
N ASP A 164 14.60 -34.29 -12.12
CA ASP A 164 15.97 -34.74 -12.36
C ASP A 164 16.41 -34.47 -13.82
N ASP A 165 15.48 -34.63 -14.78
CA ASP A 165 15.75 -34.35 -16.20
C ASP A 165 15.85 -32.84 -16.45
N ILE A 166 15.02 -32.03 -15.77
CA ILE A 166 15.06 -30.56 -15.79
C ILE A 166 16.36 -30.05 -15.17
N GLU A 167 16.75 -30.57 -14.00
CA GLU A 167 17.98 -30.17 -13.31
C GLU A 167 19.21 -30.50 -14.17
N LYS A 168 19.23 -31.67 -14.81
CA LYS A 168 20.31 -32.03 -15.72
C LYS A 168 20.39 -31.13 -16.95
N GLU A 169 19.27 -30.85 -17.60
CA GLU A 169 19.26 -29.96 -18.77
C GLU A 169 19.63 -28.52 -18.38
N TRP A 170 19.17 -28.06 -17.22
CA TRP A 170 19.56 -26.79 -16.62
C TRP A 170 21.06 -26.71 -16.42
N ASP A 171 21.67 -27.67 -15.72
CA ASP A 171 23.12 -27.71 -15.45
C ASP A 171 23.94 -27.70 -16.75
N GLU A 172 23.46 -28.40 -17.79
CA GLU A 172 24.12 -28.41 -19.11
C GLU A 172 24.02 -27.06 -19.85
N ARG A 173 22.99 -26.25 -19.60
CA ARG A 173 22.70 -25.01 -20.34
C ARG A 173 23.16 -23.76 -19.58
N CYS A 174 22.95 -23.70 -18.27
CA CYS A 174 23.21 -22.52 -17.44
C CYS A 174 24.69 -22.10 -17.46
N GLU A 175 25.62 -23.05 -17.59
CA GLU A 175 27.06 -22.75 -17.72
C GLU A 175 27.41 -22.10 -19.06
N ARG A 176 26.68 -22.46 -20.14
CA ARG A 176 26.98 -22.06 -21.52
C ARG A 176 26.29 -20.76 -21.94
N TRP A 177 25.15 -20.44 -21.36
CA TRP A 177 24.45 -19.21 -21.69
C TRP A 177 25.25 -17.98 -21.29
N GLY A 178 25.11 -16.94 -22.12
CA GLY A 178 25.79 -15.69 -21.90
C GLY A 178 26.03 -14.88 -23.16
N ILE A 179 26.78 -13.80 -22.97
CA ILE A 179 27.19 -12.87 -24.02
C ILE A 179 28.69 -12.55 -23.86
N GLU A 180 29.39 -12.60 -24.97
CA GLU A 180 30.78 -12.16 -25.11
C GLU A 180 30.84 -11.02 -26.13
N VAL A 181 31.53 -9.94 -25.76
CA VAL A 181 31.71 -8.76 -26.60
C VAL A 181 33.18 -8.63 -26.93
N LEU A 182 33.51 -8.78 -28.21
CA LEU A 182 34.88 -8.75 -28.72
C LEU A 182 35.11 -7.52 -29.62
N VAL A 183 36.37 -7.12 -29.75
CA VAL A 183 36.82 -6.08 -30.67
C VAL A 183 38.13 -6.47 -31.35
N ASP A 184 38.42 -5.86 -32.50
CA ASP A 184 39.74 -5.98 -33.11
C ASP A 184 40.86 -5.54 -32.15
N GLU A 185 42.01 -6.20 -32.22
CA GLU A 185 43.15 -5.96 -31.34
C GLU A 185 43.65 -4.50 -31.38
N SER A 186 43.50 -3.84 -32.52
CA SER A 186 43.80 -2.41 -32.71
C SER A 186 42.86 -1.48 -31.93
N ALA A 187 41.59 -1.88 -31.73
CA ALA A 187 40.57 -1.12 -31.03
C ALA A 187 40.52 -1.43 -29.53
N PHE A 188 41.01 -2.60 -29.09
CA PHE A 188 40.94 -3.07 -27.69
C PHE A 188 41.45 -2.06 -26.66
N ARG A 189 42.56 -1.36 -26.95
CA ARG A 189 43.15 -0.37 -26.03
C ARG A 189 42.34 0.93 -25.92
N THR A 190 41.37 1.13 -26.80
CA THR A 190 40.52 2.34 -26.85
C THR A 190 39.17 2.15 -26.16
N VAL A 191 38.80 0.90 -25.85
CA VAL A 191 37.60 0.57 -25.09
C VAL A 191 37.95 0.53 -23.59
N ARG A 192 37.14 1.19 -22.77
CA ARG A 192 37.25 1.13 -21.31
C ARG A 192 36.05 0.40 -20.73
N THR A 193 36.25 -0.33 -19.64
CA THR A 193 35.15 -0.97 -18.90
C THR A 193 34.82 -0.19 -17.63
N PHE A 194 33.57 -0.23 -17.19
CA PHE A 194 33.13 0.37 -15.93
C PHE A 194 32.10 -0.50 -15.19
N THR A 195 31.92 -0.25 -13.90
CA THR A 195 30.92 -0.93 -13.06
C THR A 195 29.54 -0.33 -13.30
N VAL A 196 28.56 -1.19 -13.60
CA VAL A 196 27.17 -0.82 -13.82
C VAL A 196 26.45 -0.60 -12.47
N PRO A 197 25.48 0.34 -12.38
CA PRO A 197 25.06 1.27 -13.42
C PRO A 197 25.96 2.49 -13.53
N LYS A 198 26.03 3.08 -14.72
CA LYS A 198 26.51 4.45 -14.90
C LYS A 198 25.59 5.37 -14.11
N GLU A 199 26.19 6.18 -13.26
CA GLU A 199 25.49 7.17 -12.47
C GLU A 199 24.82 8.21 -13.37
N LEU A 200 23.52 8.43 -13.16
CA LEU A 200 22.79 9.49 -13.85
C LEU A 200 23.35 10.85 -13.41
N PRO A 201 23.42 11.84 -14.32
CA PRO A 201 23.87 13.16 -13.96
C PRO A 201 22.93 13.81 -12.95
N ASN A 202 23.49 14.64 -12.10
CA ASN A 202 22.75 15.50 -11.20
C ASN A 202 21.76 14.81 -10.22
N VAL A 203 21.97 13.54 -9.88
CA VAL A 203 21.12 12.82 -8.91
C VAL A 203 21.14 13.50 -7.54
N VAL A 204 19.96 13.64 -6.93
CA VAL A 204 19.76 14.17 -5.57
C VAL A 204 19.23 13.11 -4.60
N LEU A 205 18.53 12.09 -5.10
CA LEU A 205 17.92 11.05 -4.28
C LEU A 205 17.76 9.78 -5.12
N LYS A 206 18.07 8.61 -4.55
CA LYS A 206 17.73 7.30 -5.11
C LYS A 206 17.06 6.42 -4.06
N ALA A 207 16.01 5.73 -4.49
CA ALA A 207 15.45 4.57 -3.83
C ALA A 207 15.39 3.45 -4.89
N THR A 208 16.56 2.94 -5.23
CA THR A 208 16.77 1.91 -6.27
C THR A 208 17.39 0.67 -5.67
N GLY A 209 17.17 -0.48 -6.30
CA GLY A 209 17.60 -1.77 -5.73
C GLY A 209 16.85 -2.09 -4.44
N VAL A 210 15.58 -1.68 -4.42
CA VAL A 210 14.64 -1.97 -3.35
C VAL A 210 14.47 -3.50 -3.28
N GLY A 211 14.50 -4.03 -2.06
CA GLY A 211 14.37 -5.47 -1.78
C GLY A 211 12.93 -5.95 -1.90
N GLU A 212 12.62 -7.07 -1.25
CA GLU A 212 11.25 -7.59 -1.16
C GLU A 212 10.53 -7.00 0.05
N ASP A 213 9.24 -6.70 -0.11
CA ASP A 213 8.37 -6.11 0.93
C ASP A 213 8.96 -4.83 1.57
N GLU A 214 9.81 -4.11 0.83
CA GLU A 214 10.50 -2.93 1.35
C GLU A 214 9.68 -1.66 1.10
N LEU A 215 9.58 -0.84 2.15
CA LEU A 215 8.98 0.49 2.13
C LEU A 215 10.04 1.54 2.48
N VAL A 216 10.46 2.28 1.46
CA VAL A 216 11.38 3.41 1.60
C VAL A 216 10.60 4.67 1.90
N ARG A 217 11.05 5.43 2.91
CA ARG A 217 10.56 6.77 3.24
C ARG A 217 11.72 7.74 3.35
N GLN A 218 11.89 8.62 2.38
CA GLN A 218 12.99 9.59 2.37
C GLN A 218 12.45 11.02 2.34
N GLY A 219 12.72 11.76 3.43
CA GLY A 219 12.38 13.17 3.54
C GLY A 219 13.38 14.05 2.80
N PHE A 220 12.90 15.11 2.15
CA PHE A 220 13.76 16.14 1.57
C PHE A 220 13.10 17.52 1.58
N THR A 221 13.91 18.56 1.80
CA THR A 221 13.51 19.96 1.75
C THR A 221 13.92 20.56 0.41
N VAL A 222 13.00 21.25 -0.24
CA VAL A 222 13.23 22.11 -1.40
C VAL A 222 13.33 23.55 -0.89
N THR A 223 14.50 24.18 -0.97
CA THR A 223 14.71 25.54 -0.40
C THR A 223 14.22 26.66 -1.32
N GLU A 224 14.14 26.39 -2.62
CA GLU A 224 13.68 27.27 -3.69
C GLU A 224 12.95 26.44 -4.75
N PRO A 225 11.94 26.99 -5.45
CA PRO A 225 11.25 26.25 -6.51
C PRO A 225 12.22 25.58 -7.48
N THR A 226 12.10 24.26 -7.62
CA THR A 226 13.07 23.43 -8.35
C THR A 226 12.32 22.41 -9.21
N THR A 227 12.73 22.27 -10.46
CA THR A 227 12.30 21.15 -11.30
C THR A 227 13.15 19.94 -10.99
N VAL A 228 12.50 18.87 -10.56
CA VAL A 228 13.10 17.55 -10.35
C VAL A 228 12.66 16.66 -11.50
N GLN A 229 13.61 16.00 -12.14
CA GLN A 229 13.32 14.93 -13.08
C GLN A 229 13.16 13.64 -12.29
N VAL A 230 12.07 12.93 -12.55
CA VAL A 230 11.78 11.61 -12.00
C VAL A 230 12.10 10.56 -13.07
N TYR A 231 12.83 9.53 -12.65
CA TYR A 231 13.04 8.29 -13.40
C TYR A 231 12.61 7.14 -12.50
N ALA A 232 11.45 6.55 -12.78
CA ALA A 232 10.87 5.48 -11.97
C ALA A 232 10.59 4.25 -12.83
N LEU A 233 11.02 3.09 -12.35
CA LEU A 233 10.72 1.76 -12.88
C LEU A 233 9.99 0.98 -11.80
N GLY A 234 8.94 0.27 -12.19
CA GLY A 234 8.13 -0.48 -11.26
C GLY A 234 7.29 -1.54 -11.95
N GLU A 235 6.37 -2.13 -11.19
CA GLU A 235 5.53 -3.24 -11.64
C GLU A 235 4.06 -2.90 -11.44
N ALA A 236 3.25 -3.18 -12.46
CA ALA A 236 1.80 -3.08 -12.39
C ALA A 236 1.09 -4.04 -13.35
N ALA A 237 -0.01 -4.64 -12.89
CA ALA A 237 -0.98 -5.35 -13.75
C ALA A 237 -2.15 -4.46 -14.19
N GLY A 238 -2.33 -3.31 -13.52
CA GLY A 238 -3.34 -2.31 -13.86
C GLY A 238 -3.42 -1.18 -12.84
N GLU A 239 -4.36 -0.26 -13.04
CA GLU A 239 -4.49 0.96 -12.22
C GLU A 239 -4.71 0.73 -10.72
N ASN A 240 -5.29 -0.42 -10.33
CA ASN A 240 -5.53 -0.79 -8.93
C ASN A 240 -4.69 -2.00 -8.49
N GLU A 241 -3.70 -2.39 -9.31
CA GLU A 241 -2.83 -3.54 -9.10
C GLU A 241 -1.39 -3.10 -9.44
N MET A 242 -0.95 -2.06 -8.72
CA MET A 242 0.46 -1.66 -8.70
C MET A 242 1.17 -2.54 -7.65
N TYR A 243 2.38 -2.98 -7.91
CA TYR A 243 3.12 -3.82 -6.96
C TYR A 243 4.34 -3.06 -6.47
N ASP A 244 5.18 -2.64 -7.43
CA ASP A 244 6.37 -1.86 -7.17
C ASP A 244 6.18 -0.44 -7.72
N TYR A 245 6.13 0.55 -6.85
CA TYR A 245 5.81 1.92 -7.26
C TYR A 245 6.29 2.96 -6.26
N ALA A 246 6.33 4.21 -6.72
CA ALA A 246 6.76 5.34 -5.91
C ALA A 246 5.79 6.53 -6.03
N TRP A 247 5.81 7.38 -5.02
CA TRP A 247 5.07 8.65 -5.02
C TRP A 247 5.77 9.69 -4.15
N ILE A 248 5.52 10.96 -4.43
CA ILE A 248 6.01 12.10 -3.64
C ILE A 248 4.81 12.83 -3.06
N VAL A 249 4.87 13.12 -1.75
CA VAL A 249 3.87 13.95 -1.07
C VAL A 249 4.51 15.19 -0.48
N ASN A 250 3.74 16.27 -0.38
CA ASN A 250 4.09 17.39 0.49
C ASN A 250 3.99 16.96 1.96
N ALA A 251 5.05 17.13 2.74
CA ALA A 251 5.12 16.63 4.11
C ALA A 251 4.12 17.30 5.07
N THR A 252 3.69 18.54 4.76
CA THR A 252 2.75 19.31 5.60
C THR A 252 1.29 19.06 5.21
N SER A 253 0.94 19.16 3.93
CA SER A 253 -0.44 18.99 3.48
C SER A 253 -0.82 17.55 3.18
N ARG A 254 0.17 16.66 3.04
CA ARG A 254 0.02 15.27 2.56
C ARG A 254 -0.54 15.14 1.16
N ALA A 255 -0.63 16.25 0.43
CA ALA A 255 -1.02 16.24 -0.98
C ALA A 255 0.04 15.51 -1.80
N HIS A 256 -0.40 14.55 -2.61
CA HIS A 256 0.41 13.92 -3.64
C HIS A 256 0.79 14.96 -4.69
N VAL A 257 2.09 15.08 -4.98
CA VAL A 257 2.64 15.99 -5.99
C VAL A 257 3.17 15.24 -7.21
N TRP A 258 3.44 13.95 -7.05
CA TRP A 258 3.76 13.02 -8.13
C TRP A 258 3.44 11.59 -7.69
N ASP A 259 2.97 10.78 -8.62
CA ASP A 259 2.64 9.37 -8.44
C ASP A 259 3.17 8.59 -9.65
N THR A 260 3.58 7.34 -9.42
CA THR A 260 3.67 6.36 -10.50
C THR A 260 2.25 6.07 -10.96
N ASP A 261 1.94 6.34 -12.23
CA ASP A 261 0.61 6.18 -12.80
C ASP A 261 0.67 5.17 -13.95
N PHE A 262 -0.08 4.08 -13.81
CA PHE A 262 -0.20 3.04 -14.84
C PHE A 262 -0.59 3.64 -16.20
N ARG A 263 -1.57 4.54 -16.25
CA ARG A 263 -2.05 5.13 -17.52
C ARG A 263 -1.03 6.05 -18.18
N GLY A 264 -0.21 6.71 -17.36
CA GLY A 264 0.84 7.63 -17.81
C GLY A 264 2.18 6.95 -18.06
N SER A 265 2.29 5.65 -17.78
CA SER A 265 3.52 4.88 -17.92
C SER A 265 3.74 4.35 -19.34
N SER A 266 4.99 4.02 -19.65
CA SER A 266 5.37 3.21 -20.81
C SER A 266 5.88 1.84 -20.36
N HIS A 267 5.90 0.87 -21.26
CA HIS A 267 6.53 -0.42 -20.98
C HIS A 267 8.05 -0.27 -20.80
N ALA A 268 8.60 -0.82 -19.72
CA ALA A 268 10.01 -0.69 -19.34
C ALA A 268 10.91 -1.81 -19.93
N GLY A 269 10.34 -2.70 -20.75
CA GLY A 269 11.03 -3.88 -21.29
C GLY A 269 10.84 -5.13 -20.45
N GLY A 270 11.18 -6.28 -21.02
CA GLY A 270 11.03 -7.57 -20.35
C GLY A 270 9.55 -7.97 -20.22
N ALA A 271 9.12 -8.29 -19.01
CA ALA A 271 7.74 -8.69 -18.74
C ALA A 271 6.73 -7.54 -18.92
N ASP A 272 5.54 -7.83 -19.44
CA ASP A 272 4.48 -6.83 -19.73
C ASP A 272 4.12 -5.94 -18.53
N LYS A 273 4.28 -6.47 -17.32
CA LYS A 273 4.03 -5.79 -16.05
C LYS A 273 5.04 -4.69 -15.69
N ASN A 274 6.20 -4.66 -16.38
CA ASN A 274 7.24 -3.68 -16.12
C ASN A 274 6.86 -2.33 -16.73
N ILE A 275 6.77 -1.32 -15.87
CA ILE A 275 6.37 0.03 -16.21
C ILE A 275 7.49 1.03 -15.95
N GLU A 276 7.56 2.05 -16.81
CA GLU A 276 8.45 3.18 -16.72
C GLU A 276 7.63 4.47 -16.62
N CYS A 277 7.89 5.28 -15.60
CA CYS A 277 7.35 6.61 -15.43
C CYS A 277 8.48 7.63 -15.37
N THR A 278 8.59 8.46 -16.40
CA THR A 278 9.60 9.53 -16.46
C THR A 278 8.96 10.89 -16.70
N GLY A 279 9.50 11.92 -16.06
CA GLY A 279 8.96 13.27 -16.24
C GLY A 279 9.58 14.34 -15.34
N ASP A 280 9.32 15.60 -15.70
CA ASP A 280 9.71 16.77 -14.91
C ASP A 280 8.57 17.14 -13.94
N VAL A 281 8.90 17.27 -12.65
CA VAL A 281 7.99 17.74 -11.60
C VAL A 281 8.53 19.06 -11.03
N VAL A 282 7.71 20.11 -11.04
CA VAL A 282 8.08 21.38 -10.41
C VAL A 282 7.65 21.35 -8.96
N LEU A 283 8.63 21.32 -8.05
CA LEU A 283 8.38 21.35 -6.61
C LEU A 283 8.56 22.79 -6.09
N PRO A 284 7.51 23.42 -5.54
CA PRO A 284 7.65 24.65 -4.77
C PRO A 284 8.57 24.47 -3.56
N ARG A 285 9.00 25.59 -2.97
CA ARG A 285 9.69 25.56 -1.67
C ARG A 285 8.81 24.85 -0.64
N GLY A 286 9.38 23.88 0.07
CA GLY A 286 8.68 23.12 1.10
C GLY A 286 9.39 21.82 1.44
N ASP A 287 8.79 21.07 2.36
CA ASP A 287 9.26 19.74 2.75
C ASP A 287 8.40 18.68 2.07
N TYR A 288 9.05 17.62 1.61
CA TYR A 288 8.45 16.52 0.87
C TYR A 288 8.96 15.19 1.40
N VAL A 289 8.20 14.13 1.11
CA VAL A 289 8.57 12.75 1.39
C VAL A 289 8.43 11.96 0.10
N LEU A 290 9.49 11.28 -0.31
CA LEU A 290 9.40 10.21 -1.29
C LEU A 290 9.05 8.91 -0.56
N TYR A 291 8.05 8.24 -1.09
CA TYR A 291 7.73 6.85 -0.79
C TYR A 291 8.09 5.98 -2.00
N CYS A 292 8.67 4.80 -1.75
CA CYS A 292 8.88 3.75 -2.74
C CYS A 292 8.56 2.42 -2.06
N VAL A 293 7.72 1.61 -2.70
CA VAL A 293 7.30 0.30 -2.19
C VAL A 293 7.64 -0.78 -3.20
N SER A 294 7.82 -1.99 -2.69
CA SER A 294 8.07 -3.20 -3.44
C SER A 294 7.31 -4.37 -2.82
N ASP A 295 6.94 -5.35 -3.63
CA ASP A 295 6.34 -6.61 -3.18
C ASP A 295 7.32 -7.78 -3.21
N ASP A 296 6.83 -8.99 -2.92
CA ASP A 296 7.64 -10.21 -2.75
C ASP A 296 8.04 -10.90 -4.07
N SER A 297 7.64 -10.37 -5.23
CA SER A 297 7.58 -11.19 -6.44
C SER A 297 8.49 -10.74 -7.57
N HIS A 298 8.90 -9.47 -7.65
CA HIS A 298 9.67 -8.97 -8.81
C HIS A 298 10.75 -7.95 -8.42
N SER A 299 11.60 -8.34 -7.47
CA SER A 299 12.61 -7.45 -6.90
C SER A 299 13.96 -7.56 -7.61
N SER A 300 14.85 -6.60 -7.32
CA SER A 300 16.24 -6.62 -7.78
C SER A 300 17.07 -7.82 -7.28
N LEU A 301 16.54 -8.60 -6.33
CA LEU A 301 17.18 -9.78 -5.75
C LEU A 301 16.86 -11.06 -6.53
N ASP A 302 15.64 -11.18 -7.06
CA ASP A 302 15.14 -12.36 -7.77
C ASP A 302 13.92 -11.95 -8.61
N TRP A 303 14.05 -11.93 -9.93
CA TRP A 303 12.95 -11.55 -10.81
C TRP A 303 12.11 -12.78 -11.13
N ASN A 304 10.84 -12.79 -10.73
CA ASN A 304 9.94 -13.90 -11.11
C ASN A 304 9.57 -13.96 -12.61
N SER A 305 10.07 -13.02 -13.40
CA SER A 305 9.83 -12.89 -14.84
C SER A 305 10.92 -12.02 -15.46
N SER A 306 10.87 -11.80 -16.77
CA SER A 306 11.88 -11.02 -17.50
C SER A 306 12.07 -9.60 -16.92
N PRO A 307 13.31 -9.22 -16.53
CA PRO A 307 13.58 -7.92 -15.93
C PRO A 307 13.38 -6.77 -16.93
N PRO A 308 13.19 -5.53 -16.46
CA PRO A 308 13.17 -4.34 -17.32
C PRO A 308 14.53 -4.13 -18.01
N TYR A 309 14.58 -3.24 -19.00
CA TYR A 309 15.82 -2.95 -19.72
C TYR A 309 16.90 -2.24 -18.89
N ASP A 310 16.52 -1.57 -17.79
CA ASP A 310 17.44 -0.93 -16.85
C ASP A 310 17.25 -1.44 -15.42
N PRO A 311 17.54 -2.73 -15.17
CA PRO A 311 17.20 -3.41 -13.92
C PRO A 311 17.96 -2.87 -12.70
N MET A 312 19.11 -2.22 -12.92
CA MET A 312 19.90 -1.62 -11.83
C MET A 312 19.30 -0.31 -11.30
N ASN A 313 18.27 0.22 -11.97
CA ASN A 313 17.54 1.40 -11.54
C ASN A 313 16.07 1.09 -11.18
N TRP A 314 15.75 -0.19 -10.92
CA TRP A 314 14.44 -0.60 -10.40
C TRP A 314 14.12 0.14 -9.11
N GLY A 315 12.94 0.77 -9.04
CA GLY A 315 12.58 1.78 -8.05
C GLY A 315 12.60 3.17 -8.64
N VAL A 316 13.08 4.18 -7.90
CA VAL A 316 12.97 5.59 -8.31
C VAL A 316 14.26 6.38 -8.08
N THR A 317 14.61 7.19 -9.08
CA THR A 317 15.70 8.16 -9.02
C THR A 317 15.17 9.56 -9.28
N LEU A 318 15.60 10.51 -8.45
CA LEU A 318 15.35 11.93 -8.61
C LEU A 318 16.64 12.65 -8.97
N SER A 319 16.60 13.43 -10.05
CA SER A 319 17.71 14.27 -10.50
C SER A 319 17.25 15.71 -10.71
N VAL A 320 18.20 16.63 -10.81
CA VAL A 320 17.94 18.06 -11.11
C VAL A 320 18.66 18.47 -12.39
N LYS A 321 18.29 19.62 -12.96
CA LYS A 321 18.85 20.04 -14.27
C LYS A 321 20.34 20.38 -14.21
N THR A 322 20.82 20.92 -13.08
CA THR A 322 22.21 21.36 -12.92
C THR A 322 22.80 20.97 -11.58
N GLU A 323 24.12 20.82 -11.50
CA GLU A 323 24.83 20.57 -10.23
C GLU A 323 24.57 21.66 -9.18
N GLN A 324 24.32 22.90 -9.60
CA GLN A 324 23.99 23.99 -8.69
C GLN A 324 22.61 23.82 -8.06
N ASP A 325 21.65 23.22 -8.78
CA ASP A 325 20.30 22.95 -8.26
C ASP A 325 20.31 21.89 -7.16
N LYS A 326 21.32 21.01 -7.10
CA LYS A 326 21.42 20.02 -6.02
C LYS A 326 21.44 20.68 -4.64
N LYS A 327 22.08 21.86 -4.54
CA LYS A 327 22.19 22.62 -3.28
C LYS A 327 20.82 23.11 -2.77
N LYS A 328 19.80 23.12 -3.63
CA LYS A 328 18.41 23.48 -3.28
C LYS A 328 17.65 22.32 -2.64
N ILE A 329 18.16 21.09 -2.73
CA ILE A 329 17.57 19.89 -2.16
C ILE A 329 18.40 19.47 -0.94
N LYS A 330 17.73 19.29 0.20
CA LYS A 330 18.38 18.83 1.44
C LYS A 330 17.67 17.61 1.98
N LEU A 331 18.35 16.48 2.02
CA LEU A 331 17.81 15.23 2.55
C LEU A 331 17.76 15.27 4.09
N TYR A 332 16.76 14.62 4.67
CA TYR A 332 16.65 14.37 6.09
C TYR A 332 15.98 13.02 6.37
N GLN A 333 16.28 12.42 7.52
CA GLN A 333 15.62 11.19 7.93
C GLN A 333 14.16 11.49 8.25
N TYR A 334 13.23 10.90 7.49
CA TYR A 334 11.81 11.06 7.76
C TYR A 334 11.37 10.13 8.90
N GLN A 335 10.50 10.65 9.78
CA GLN A 335 9.85 9.87 10.83
C GLN A 335 8.34 9.97 10.60
N GLU A 336 7.71 8.82 10.37
CA GLU A 336 6.27 8.73 10.11
C GLU A 336 5.47 9.11 11.36
N ASP A 337 5.84 8.53 12.51
CA ASP A 337 5.14 8.68 13.80
C ASP A 337 5.59 9.90 14.60
N GLN A 338 5.44 11.09 14.03
CA GLN A 338 5.64 12.34 14.75
C GLN A 338 4.32 12.91 15.27
N ASN A 339 4.35 13.45 16.50
CA ASN A 339 3.20 14.12 17.12
C ASN A 339 1.93 13.25 17.20
N VAL A 340 2.08 11.95 17.45
CA VAL A 340 0.95 11.02 17.59
C VAL A 340 0.01 11.50 18.69
N ILE A 341 -1.25 11.72 18.32
CA ILE A 341 -2.36 12.05 19.22
C ILE A 341 -2.93 10.76 19.80
N LEU A 342 -3.20 9.78 18.94
CA LEU A 342 -3.60 8.42 19.27
C LEU A 342 -3.34 7.49 18.09
N ALA A 343 -3.23 6.18 18.36
CA ALA A 343 -3.00 5.15 17.36
C ALA A 343 -3.75 3.86 17.73
N LEU A 344 -4.67 3.45 16.86
CA LEU A 344 -5.36 2.16 16.91
C LEU A 344 -4.82 1.33 15.75
N THR A 345 -3.59 0.81 15.90
CA THR A 345 -2.89 0.05 14.85
C THR A 345 -2.74 -1.42 15.24
N LYS A 346 -2.27 -2.24 14.30
CA LYS A 346 -2.11 -3.69 14.44
C LYS A 346 -3.43 -4.38 14.76
N MET A 347 -4.50 -3.92 14.13
CA MET A 347 -5.85 -4.45 14.31
C MET A 347 -5.90 -5.93 13.90
N LYS A 348 -6.51 -6.77 14.73
CA LYS A 348 -6.72 -8.22 14.53
C LYS A 348 -8.11 -8.51 13.98
N ASP A 349 -8.39 -9.74 13.56
CA ASP A 349 -9.73 -10.12 13.10
C ASP A 349 -10.78 -9.91 14.21
N ASN A 350 -11.99 -9.53 13.81
CA ASN A 350 -13.15 -9.29 14.67
C ASN A 350 -12.84 -8.30 15.81
N GLU A 351 -11.95 -7.33 15.59
CA GLU A 351 -11.51 -6.41 16.60
C GLU A 351 -12.22 -5.06 16.46
N HIS A 352 -12.79 -4.58 17.55
CA HIS A 352 -13.35 -3.25 17.68
C HIS A 352 -12.59 -2.50 18.77
N ARG A 353 -11.84 -1.46 18.40
CA ARG A 353 -11.11 -0.60 19.35
C ARG A 353 -11.58 0.83 19.28
N THR A 354 -11.62 1.47 20.45
CA THR A 354 -12.04 2.85 20.61
C THR A 354 -11.12 3.60 21.57
N GLU A 355 -10.73 4.83 21.22
CA GLU A 355 -9.97 5.74 22.09
C GLU A 355 -10.46 7.19 21.96
N GLY A 356 -10.46 7.93 23.08
CA GLY A 356 -10.95 9.30 23.15
C GLY A 356 -9.85 10.34 23.34
N PHE A 357 -9.97 11.48 22.67
CA PHE A 357 -9.11 12.66 22.89
C PHE A 357 -9.92 13.96 22.97
N THR A 358 -9.30 15.02 23.46
CA THR A 358 -9.86 16.38 23.50
C THR A 358 -8.89 17.36 22.89
N LEU A 359 -9.40 18.24 22.05
CA LEU A 359 -8.69 19.39 21.50
C LEU A 359 -9.13 20.65 22.21
N LYS A 360 -8.16 21.44 22.69
CA LYS A 360 -8.42 22.73 23.37
C LYS A 360 -8.71 23.88 22.42
N GLU A 361 -8.39 23.70 21.15
CA GLU A 361 -8.55 24.66 20.04
C GLU A 361 -8.71 23.91 18.71
N ASP A 362 -9.16 24.61 17.68
CA ASP A 362 -9.23 24.07 16.31
C ASP A 362 -7.84 23.65 15.85
N THR A 363 -7.68 22.40 15.44
CA THR A 363 -6.38 21.77 15.21
C THR A 363 -6.35 21.07 13.86
N LYS A 364 -5.26 21.25 13.10
CA LYS A 364 -4.99 20.42 11.93
C LYS A 364 -4.45 19.07 12.37
N VAL A 365 -5.14 18.01 11.97
CA VAL A 365 -4.82 16.62 12.30
C VAL A 365 -4.56 15.88 11.00
N ARG A 366 -3.42 15.19 10.94
CA ARG A 366 -3.12 14.21 9.91
C ARG A 366 -3.79 12.89 10.31
N ILE A 367 -4.52 12.30 9.38
CA ILE A 367 -5.07 10.95 9.50
C ILE A 367 -4.27 10.05 8.57
N TYR A 368 -3.62 9.05 9.16
CA TYR A 368 -2.91 7.99 8.46
C TYR A 368 -3.56 6.67 8.82
N GLY A 369 -4.15 5.98 7.84
CA GLY A 369 -4.90 4.76 8.13
C GLY A 369 -4.90 3.78 6.97
N PHE A 370 -4.98 2.51 7.31
CA PHE A 370 -5.04 1.38 6.39
C PHE A 370 -6.26 0.54 6.72
N GLY A 371 -6.80 -0.17 5.74
CA GLY A 371 -7.95 -1.05 5.92
C GLY A 371 -8.29 -1.81 4.64
N GLU A 372 -9.41 -2.50 4.66
CA GLU A 372 -9.86 -3.39 3.60
C GLU A 372 -11.14 -2.86 2.96
N ARG A 373 -11.19 -2.90 1.63
CA ARG A 373 -12.43 -2.75 0.87
C ARG A 373 -13.21 -4.07 0.91
N GLY A 374 -14.46 -4.01 1.33
CA GLY A 374 -15.35 -5.18 1.34
C GLY A 374 -15.83 -5.63 -0.05
N ASN A 375 -16.74 -6.61 -0.06
CA ASN A 375 -17.26 -7.24 -1.28
C ASN A 375 -17.97 -6.27 -2.24
N SER A 376 -18.64 -5.23 -1.70
CA SER A 376 -19.15 -4.15 -2.53
C SER A 376 -18.03 -3.17 -2.84
N ARG A 377 -17.90 -2.79 -4.12
CA ARG A 377 -16.86 -1.85 -4.58
C ARG A 377 -16.88 -0.49 -3.88
N ARG A 378 -17.93 -0.16 -3.11
CA ARG A 378 -18.10 1.11 -2.39
C ARG A 378 -18.14 0.95 -0.87
N SER A 379 -17.92 -0.25 -0.32
CA SER A 379 -17.93 -0.47 1.13
C SER A 379 -16.53 -0.77 1.63
N MET A 380 -16.22 -0.27 2.83
CA MET A 380 -15.09 -0.77 3.62
C MET A 380 -15.54 -1.99 4.44
N ALA A 381 -14.67 -2.99 4.56
CA ALA A 381 -14.77 -4.05 5.56
C ALA A 381 -14.08 -3.60 6.84
N ASP A 382 -12.82 -3.16 6.73
CA ASP A 382 -12.03 -2.66 7.85
C ASP A 382 -11.81 -1.15 7.71
N TYR A 383 -12.21 -0.39 8.73
CA TYR A 383 -12.16 1.07 8.64
C TYR A 383 -12.16 1.79 9.98
N GLY A 384 -11.63 3.01 9.95
CA GLY A 384 -11.67 3.96 11.05
C GLY A 384 -12.74 5.03 10.89
N VAL A 385 -13.21 5.55 12.03
CA VAL A 385 -14.15 6.68 12.13
C VAL A 385 -13.69 7.63 13.24
N VAL A 386 -13.86 8.93 13.03
CA VAL A 386 -13.71 9.96 14.08
C VAL A 386 -15.06 10.61 14.32
N VAL A 387 -15.53 10.57 15.56
CA VAL A 387 -16.85 11.04 15.99
C VAL A 387 -16.71 12.14 17.02
N ASP A 388 -17.53 13.19 16.91
CA ASP A 388 -17.66 14.21 17.96
C ASP A 388 -18.40 13.60 19.17
N ALA A 389 -17.74 13.57 20.33
CA ALA A 389 -18.26 12.87 21.51
C ALA A 389 -19.54 13.51 22.07
N LYS A 390 -19.73 14.82 21.86
CA LYS A 390 -20.90 15.55 22.35
C LYS A 390 -22.12 15.28 21.48
N THR A 391 -21.96 15.29 20.17
CA THR A 391 -23.06 15.28 19.19
C THR A 391 -23.29 13.93 18.55
N ARG A 392 -22.28 13.04 18.56
CA ARG A 392 -22.24 11.77 17.81
C ARG A 392 -22.18 11.92 16.30
N ASN A 393 -21.90 13.13 15.80
CA ASN A 393 -21.71 13.34 14.37
C ASN A 393 -20.32 12.82 13.94
N LYS A 394 -20.28 12.12 12.81
CA LYS A 394 -19.02 11.74 12.17
C LYS A 394 -18.31 13.01 11.68
N VAL A 395 -17.10 13.24 12.18
CA VAL A 395 -16.18 14.27 11.70
C VAL A 395 -15.38 13.75 10.52
N TRP A 396 -15.08 12.45 10.55
CA TRP A 396 -14.33 11.77 9.51
C TRP A 396 -14.70 10.28 9.46
N VAL A 397 -14.65 9.69 8.26
CA VAL A 397 -14.82 8.26 8.02
C VAL A 397 -13.84 7.84 6.93
N MET A 398 -13.20 6.69 7.09
CA MET A 398 -12.44 6.08 6.01
C MET A 398 -13.41 5.56 4.96
N ASP A 399 -13.27 6.04 3.73
CA ASP A 399 -14.19 5.75 2.64
C ASP A 399 -13.40 5.19 1.44
N VAL A 400 -13.98 4.24 0.71
CA VAL A 400 -13.34 3.63 -0.46
C VAL A 400 -13.00 4.68 -1.52
N ASP A 401 -13.91 5.62 -1.78
CA ASP A 401 -13.77 6.65 -2.81
C ASP A 401 -12.75 7.73 -2.43
N ARG A 402 -12.41 7.83 -1.14
CA ARG A 402 -11.41 8.77 -0.59
C ARG A 402 -10.09 8.11 -0.20
N SER A 403 -9.96 6.80 -0.41
CA SER A 403 -8.74 6.05 -0.15
C SER A 403 -7.98 5.76 -1.44
N ARG A 404 -6.76 5.25 -1.28
CA ARG A 404 -5.89 4.77 -2.36
C ARG A 404 -5.59 3.30 -2.14
N TYR A 405 -5.20 2.61 -3.20
CA TYR A 405 -4.72 1.25 -3.10
C TYR A 405 -3.40 1.20 -2.32
N ALA A 406 -3.25 0.19 -1.44
CA ALA A 406 -2.18 0.14 -0.44
C ALA A 406 -1.14 -0.97 -0.66
N GLY A 407 -0.96 -1.43 -1.89
CA GLY A 407 -0.05 -2.55 -2.19
C GLY A 407 -0.62 -3.91 -1.78
N GLY A 408 0.00 -4.99 -2.24
CA GLY A 408 -0.42 -6.36 -1.95
C GLY A 408 -1.77 -6.73 -2.57
N ALA A 409 -2.72 -7.16 -1.75
CA ALA A 409 -4.05 -7.55 -2.21
C ALA A 409 -4.86 -6.36 -2.74
N SER A 410 -5.60 -6.55 -3.85
CA SER A 410 -6.41 -5.49 -4.50
C SER A 410 -7.48 -4.83 -3.63
N LYS A 411 -7.76 -5.40 -2.45
CA LYS A 411 -8.69 -4.91 -1.44
C LYS A 411 -8.04 -3.96 -0.42
N ASN A 412 -6.71 -3.89 -0.38
CA ASN A 412 -5.97 -3.06 0.55
C ASN A 412 -6.13 -1.59 0.22
N ARG A 413 -6.53 -0.81 1.21
CA ARG A 413 -6.77 0.63 1.11
C ARG A 413 -5.93 1.39 2.14
N TYR A 414 -5.46 2.57 1.76
CA TYR A 414 -4.85 3.51 2.69
C TYR A 414 -5.35 4.93 2.48
N VAL A 415 -5.29 5.73 3.53
CA VAL A 415 -5.54 7.18 3.53
C VAL A 415 -4.38 7.86 4.22
N ASP A 416 -3.93 8.97 3.64
CA ASP A 416 -2.99 9.90 4.25
C ASP A 416 -3.43 11.33 3.92
N GLU A 417 -4.13 11.98 4.85
CA GLU A 417 -4.66 13.33 4.61
C GLU A 417 -4.63 14.20 5.86
N VAL A 418 -4.81 15.51 5.66
CA VAL A 418 -4.91 16.49 6.74
C VAL A 418 -6.30 17.08 6.76
N ILE A 419 -6.95 17.02 7.92
CA ILE A 419 -8.24 17.64 8.19
C ILE A 419 -8.11 18.70 9.29
N THR A 420 -9.03 19.65 9.31
CA THR A 420 -9.19 20.56 10.46
C THR A 420 -10.27 20.00 11.37
N VAL A 421 -9.89 19.65 12.61
CA VAL A 421 -10.82 19.20 13.64
C VAL A 421 -11.09 20.37 14.59
N PRO A 422 -12.35 20.79 14.78
CA PRO A 422 -12.67 21.86 15.70
C PRO A 422 -12.23 21.56 17.15
N LYS A 423 -12.25 22.58 18.00
CA LYS A 423 -12.18 22.39 19.45
C LYS A 423 -13.33 21.49 19.92
N GLY A 424 -13.01 20.42 20.63
CA GLY A 424 -14.00 19.48 21.14
C GLY A 424 -13.39 18.23 21.74
N SER A 425 -14.25 17.32 22.19
CA SER A 425 -13.88 15.96 22.59
C SER A 425 -14.33 15.00 21.50
N TYR A 426 -13.48 14.05 21.16
CA TYR A 426 -13.66 13.15 20.02
C TYR A 426 -13.37 11.71 20.44
N ILE A 427 -14.01 10.79 19.73
CA ILE A 427 -13.85 9.36 19.87
C ILE A 427 -13.38 8.84 18.51
N VAL A 428 -12.29 8.09 18.51
CA VAL A 428 -11.81 7.37 17.34
C VAL A 428 -12.10 5.91 17.54
N THR A 429 -12.69 5.31 16.52
CA THR A 429 -13.05 3.89 16.50
C THR A 429 -12.45 3.27 15.26
N TYR A 430 -11.97 2.03 15.39
CA TYR A 430 -11.57 1.21 14.26
C TYR A 430 -12.18 -0.19 14.42
N SER A 431 -12.73 -0.72 13.34
CA SER A 431 -13.34 -2.06 13.30
C SER A 431 -12.74 -2.88 12.16
N THR A 432 -12.57 -4.18 12.38
CA THR A 432 -12.18 -5.18 11.38
C THR A 432 -13.24 -6.28 11.27
N ASP A 433 -13.32 -6.92 10.10
CA ASP A 433 -14.14 -8.10 9.87
C ASP A 433 -13.42 -9.41 10.28
N ASP A 434 -13.91 -10.56 9.81
CA ASP A 434 -13.41 -11.87 10.20
C ASP A 434 -12.16 -12.33 9.43
N SER A 435 -11.53 -11.46 8.65
CA SER A 435 -10.35 -11.82 7.86
C SER A 435 -9.38 -10.67 7.59
N HIS A 436 -8.18 -11.02 7.11
CA HIS A 436 -7.20 -10.07 6.55
C HIS A 436 -6.74 -8.96 7.52
N ALA A 437 -6.44 -9.35 8.75
CA ALA A 437 -5.95 -8.42 9.74
C ALA A 437 -4.44 -8.58 10.00
N PHE A 438 -3.90 -7.68 10.83
CA PHE A 438 -2.48 -7.64 11.14
C PHE A 438 -1.99 -8.99 11.66
N GLY A 439 -1.07 -9.63 10.93
CA GLY A 439 -0.43 -10.89 11.33
C GLY A 439 -1.28 -12.15 11.10
N ASP A 440 -2.45 -12.02 10.47
CA ASP A 440 -3.24 -13.14 9.94
C ASP A 440 -3.89 -12.75 8.59
N TRP A 441 -3.03 -12.55 7.60
CA TRP A 441 -3.46 -12.09 6.28
C TRP A 441 -3.97 -13.26 5.43
N ASN A 442 -5.20 -13.15 4.91
CA ASN A 442 -5.73 -14.13 3.96
C ASN A 442 -5.22 -13.94 2.51
N ASP A 443 -4.49 -12.85 2.26
CA ASP A 443 -3.86 -12.47 0.99
C ASP A 443 -2.67 -11.53 1.28
N LYS A 444 -1.92 -11.04 0.28
CA LYS A 444 -0.75 -10.18 0.49
C LYS A 444 -1.10 -8.92 1.33
N PRO A 445 -0.31 -8.59 2.36
CA PRO A 445 -0.56 -7.45 3.25
C PRO A 445 -0.39 -6.10 2.53
N PRO A 446 -0.90 -5.00 3.11
CA PRO A 446 -0.57 -3.67 2.63
C PRO A 446 0.91 -3.34 2.86
N PHE A 447 1.43 -2.33 2.15
CA PHE A 447 2.85 -1.95 2.19
C PHE A 447 3.35 -1.48 3.59
N ASP A 448 2.44 -1.15 4.51
CA ASP A 448 2.76 -0.75 5.89
C ASP A 448 1.87 -1.48 6.89
N PRO A 449 2.10 -2.80 7.09
CA PRO A 449 1.21 -3.64 7.89
C PRO A 449 1.16 -3.22 9.37
N GLU A 450 2.24 -2.64 9.89
CA GLU A 450 2.31 -2.15 11.28
C GLU A 450 1.29 -1.03 11.56
N HIS A 451 0.82 -0.35 10.52
CA HIS A 451 -0.19 0.71 10.58
C HIS A 451 -1.60 0.24 10.19
N TYR A 452 -1.83 -1.07 10.02
CA TYR A 452 -3.17 -1.60 9.79
C TYR A 452 -4.11 -1.21 10.93
N GLY A 453 -5.04 -0.29 10.63
CA GLY A 453 -5.66 0.55 11.65
C GLY A 453 -5.68 2.04 11.29
N ILE A 454 -5.74 2.90 12.33
CA ILE A 454 -5.76 4.36 12.19
C ILE A 454 -4.84 5.05 13.20
N THR A 455 -4.08 6.02 12.72
CA THR A 455 -3.22 6.90 13.51
C THR A 455 -3.59 8.35 13.24
N LEU A 456 -3.82 9.12 14.31
CA LEU A 456 -4.02 10.58 14.26
C LEU A 456 -2.77 11.28 14.75
N MET A 457 -2.29 12.26 14.00
CA MET A 457 -1.07 13.02 14.31
C MET A 457 -1.30 14.52 14.21
N GLY A 458 -0.64 15.28 15.09
CA GLY A 458 -0.54 16.72 14.97
C GLY A 458 0.34 17.14 13.79
N VAL A 459 -0.09 18.15 13.02
CA VAL A 459 0.63 18.56 11.81
C VAL A 459 1.81 19.51 12.10
N GLY A 460 2.99 19.12 11.63
CA GLY A 460 4.20 19.94 11.58
C GLY A 460 5.05 19.96 12.85
N ASP A 461 6.33 20.30 12.71
CA ASP A 461 7.35 20.25 13.79
C ASP A 461 7.05 21.16 14.99
N LYS A 462 6.19 22.17 14.80
CA LYS A 462 5.77 23.12 15.84
C LYS A 462 4.44 22.76 16.48
N PHE A 463 3.93 21.56 16.25
CA PHE A 463 2.72 21.09 16.89
C PHE A 463 2.86 21.15 18.41
N ASN A 464 1.91 21.85 19.06
CA ASN A 464 1.89 21.96 20.51
C ASN A 464 1.08 20.82 21.11
N ALA A 465 1.73 19.74 21.53
CA ALA A 465 1.05 18.58 22.14
C ALA A 465 0.17 18.93 23.35
N SER A 466 0.39 20.07 24.02
CA SER A 466 -0.45 20.49 25.15
C SER A 466 -1.89 20.89 24.76
N VAL A 467 -2.17 21.09 23.47
CA VAL A 467 -3.55 21.30 22.97
C VAL A 467 -4.39 20.02 23.05
N VAL A 468 -3.74 18.85 23.13
CA VAL A 468 -4.37 17.54 23.26
C VAL A 468 -4.55 17.20 24.74
N GLY A 469 -5.74 16.75 25.09
CA GLY A 469 -6.06 16.13 26.37
C GLY A 469 -6.62 14.73 26.17
N LYS A 470 -6.55 13.91 27.22
CA LYS A 470 -7.24 12.60 27.22
C LYS A 470 -8.73 12.80 27.40
N TYR A 471 -9.53 12.04 26.66
CA TYR A 471 -10.97 11.93 26.89
C TYR A 471 -11.31 10.49 27.24
N ALA A 472 -12.03 10.31 28.34
CA ALA A 472 -12.56 9.02 28.74
C ALA A 472 -14.06 9.18 28.89
N GLU A 473 -14.80 8.54 27.99
CA GLU A 473 -16.23 8.71 27.83
C GLU A 473 -17.02 8.33 29.09
N GLN A 474 -16.58 7.30 29.82
CA GLN A 474 -17.22 6.89 31.08
C GLN A 474 -17.09 7.96 32.19
N ARG A 475 -16.27 8.99 31.97
CA ARG A 475 -16.06 10.13 32.89
C ARG A 475 -16.69 11.42 32.36
N ASP A 476 -17.48 11.35 31.29
CA ASP A 476 -18.16 12.53 30.76
C ASP A 476 -19.19 13.04 31.79
N LYS A 477 -18.94 14.25 32.30
CA LYS A 477 -19.76 14.87 33.35
C LYS A 477 -21.15 15.28 32.86
N SER A 478 -21.38 15.29 31.55
CA SER A 478 -22.70 15.53 30.98
C SER A 478 -23.60 14.31 31.13
N ILE A 479 -23.08 13.09 31.30
CA ILE A 479 -23.89 11.89 31.50
C ILE A 479 -24.67 12.01 32.82
N VAL A 480 -25.99 12.03 32.72
CA VAL A 480 -26.92 12.03 33.86
C VAL A 480 -27.23 10.60 34.28
N ALA A 481 -27.53 9.75 33.30
CA ALA A 481 -27.86 8.36 33.48
C ALA A 481 -27.52 7.58 32.20
N GLN A 482 -27.14 6.32 32.37
CA GLN A 482 -26.71 5.46 31.27
C GLN A 482 -26.96 4.01 31.62
N ILE A 483 -27.52 3.29 30.64
CA ILE A 483 -27.63 1.84 30.54
C ILE A 483 -27.07 1.50 29.16
N THR A 484 -25.91 0.87 29.08
CA THR A 484 -25.25 0.52 27.80
C THR A 484 -24.56 -0.82 27.90
N ARG A 485 -24.13 -1.38 26.76
CA ARG A 485 -23.56 -2.72 26.65
C ARG A 485 -24.56 -3.80 27.11
N VAL A 486 -25.83 -3.57 26.79
CA VAL A 486 -26.93 -4.44 27.18
C VAL A 486 -26.83 -5.75 26.39
N GLY A 487 -26.91 -6.89 27.08
CA GLY A 487 -26.93 -8.22 26.49
C GLY A 487 -28.33 -8.72 26.17
N ASP A 488 -28.46 -9.99 25.80
CA ASP A 488 -29.74 -10.65 25.49
C ASP A 488 -30.69 -10.71 26.70
N ASN A 489 -32.01 -10.62 26.42
CA ASN A 489 -33.10 -10.81 27.39
C ASN A 489 -32.99 -9.92 28.64
N ALA A 490 -32.45 -8.71 28.50
CA ALA A 490 -32.23 -7.81 29.62
C ALA A 490 -33.46 -6.91 29.87
N ASP A 491 -33.73 -6.64 31.14
CA ASP A 491 -34.66 -5.58 31.57
C ASP A 491 -33.93 -4.78 32.65
N GLU A 492 -33.28 -3.69 32.24
CA GLU A 492 -32.41 -2.88 33.07
C GLU A 492 -33.07 -1.54 33.42
N GLU A 493 -32.89 -1.11 34.67
CA GLU A 493 -33.37 0.18 35.14
C GLU A 493 -32.31 0.94 35.94
N LYS A 494 -32.36 2.27 35.85
CA LYS A 494 -31.45 3.16 36.58
C LYS A 494 -32.14 4.45 36.99
N ARG A 495 -32.24 4.69 38.29
CA ARG A 495 -32.80 5.93 38.84
C ARG A 495 -31.82 7.09 38.70
N PHE A 496 -32.34 8.27 38.36
CA PHE A 496 -31.58 9.51 38.35
C PHE A 496 -32.45 10.70 38.76
N LYS A 497 -31.79 11.80 39.11
CA LYS A 497 -32.46 13.01 39.62
C LYS A 497 -32.06 14.23 38.81
N MET A 498 -33.04 15.07 38.55
CA MET A 498 -32.88 16.40 37.97
C MET A 498 -33.14 17.45 39.05
N ASP A 499 -32.12 18.24 39.39
CA ASP A 499 -32.23 19.25 40.46
C ASP A 499 -32.98 20.52 40.03
N LYS A 500 -33.08 20.73 38.72
CA LYS A 500 -33.80 21.82 38.06
C LYS A 500 -34.32 21.36 36.69
N THR A 501 -35.31 22.05 36.16
CA THR A 501 -35.74 21.85 34.77
C THR A 501 -34.56 22.05 33.84
N THR A 502 -34.24 21.03 33.06
CA THR A 502 -33.01 20.94 32.27
C THR A 502 -33.32 20.31 30.92
N ARG A 503 -32.71 20.87 29.86
CA ARG A 503 -32.70 20.28 28.53
C ARG A 503 -31.74 19.09 28.55
N VAL A 504 -32.19 17.92 28.09
CA VAL A 504 -31.38 16.70 28.07
C VAL A 504 -31.37 16.10 26.67
N ARG A 505 -30.20 15.65 26.23
CA ARG A 505 -30.04 14.88 25.00
C ARG A 505 -30.15 13.40 25.33
N ILE A 506 -30.97 12.69 24.56
CA ILE A 506 -31.14 11.25 24.66
C ILE A 506 -30.49 10.63 23.44
N TYR A 507 -29.59 9.67 23.69
CA TYR A 507 -28.97 8.84 22.68
C TYR A 507 -29.30 7.39 23.00
N ALA A 508 -30.04 6.72 22.13
CA ALA A 508 -30.39 5.32 22.31
C ALA A 508 -30.16 4.55 21.01
N ILE A 509 -29.56 3.37 21.14
CA ILE A 509 -29.34 2.42 20.05
C ILE A 509 -29.99 1.11 20.47
N GLY A 510 -30.73 0.49 19.56
CA GLY A 510 -31.36 -0.80 19.78
C GLY A 510 -31.84 -1.42 18.47
N GLU A 511 -32.50 -2.57 18.56
CA GLU A 511 -32.98 -3.33 17.42
C GLU A 511 -34.42 -2.95 17.07
N GLY A 512 -34.72 -2.80 15.79
CA GLY A 512 -36.09 -2.66 15.33
C GLY A 512 -36.27 -2.97 13.85
N GLU A 513 -37.38 -3.63 13.51
CA GLU A 513 -37.78 -3.94 12.15
C GLU A 513 -39.27 -3.66 11.93
N LYS A 514 -39.69 -3.42 10.68
CA LYS A 514 -41.12 -3.34 10.27
C LYS A 514 -42.01 -2.41 11.12
N ARG A 515 -41.44 -1.32 11.65
CA ARG A 515 -42.09 -0.31 12.53
C ARG A 515 -42.26 -0.75 13.99
N GLU A 516 -41.66 -1.87 14.37
CA GLU A 516 -41.57 -2.34 15.75
C GLU A 516 -40.14 -2.10 16.27
N MET A 517 -40.02 -2.02 17.59
CA MET A 517 -38.75 -1.99 18.31
C MET A 517 -38.70 -3.24 19.18
N TYR A 518 -37.56 -3.93 19.14
CA TYR A 518 -37.26 -5.14 19.90
C TYR A 518 -36.42 -4.75 21.11
N ASP A 519 -35.31 -4.05 20.87
CA ASP A 519 -34.51 -3.44 21.93
C ASP A 519 -34.71 -1.93 21.94
N TYR A 520 -35.10 -1.39 23.09
CA TYR A 520 -35.41 0.03 23.22
C TYR A 520 -35.40 0.50 24.67
N GLY A 521 -35.23 1.82 24.82
CA GLY A 521 -35.27 2.49 26.11
C GLY A 521 -36.40 3.51 26.26
N TRP A 522 -36.75 3.80 27.50
CA TRP A 522 -37.71 4.84 27.87
C TRP A 522 -37.32 5.52 29.19
N ILE A 523 -37.94 6.66 29.46
CA ILE A 523 -37.76 7.42 30.71
C ILE A 523 -39.12 7.56 31.38
N GLU A 524 -39.20 7.19 32.65
CA GLU A 524 -40.41 7.27 33.48
C GLU A 524 -40.24 8.32 34.59
N ASP A 525 -41.24 9.19 34.76
CA ASP A 525 -41.34 10.09 35.91
C ASP A 525 -41.80 9.30 37.15
N VAL A 526 -40.96 9.23 38.18
CA VAL A 526 -41.20 8.40 39.39
C VAL A 526 -42.44 8.84 40.17
N ARG A 527 -42.81 10.12 40.09
CA ARG A 527 -43.92 10.69 40.86
C ARG A 527 -45.27 10.32 40.25
N THR A 528 -45.35 10.25 38.92
CA THR A 528 -46.60 10.04 38.17
C THR A 528 -46.71 8.65 37.55
N GLY A 529 -45.61 7.92 37.41
CA GLY A 529 -45.52 6.70 36.62
C GLY A 529 -45.68 6.94 35.11
N SER A 530 -45.57 8.18 34.65
CA SER A 530 -45.76 8.51 33.23
C SER A 530 -44.46 8.32 32.46
N ILE A 531 -44.54 7.65 31.32
CA ILE A 531 -43.43 7.61 30.36
C ILE A 531 -43.33 8.99 29.70
N VAL A 532 -42.27 9.72 30.02
CA VAL A 532 -42.03 11.08 29.49
C VAL A 532 -41.29 11.06 28.16
N TRP A 533 -40.63 9.94 27.83
CA TRP A 533 -40.03 9.69 26.52
C TRP A 533 -39.84 8.19 26.30
N GLU A 534 -40.02 7.73 25.07
CA GLU A 534 -39.86 6.31 24.66
C GLU A 534 -39.28 6.26 23.24
N MET A 535 -38.29 5.40 23.02
CA MET A 535 -37.75 5.14 21.70
C MET A 535 -38.76 4.36 20.85
N LYS A 536 -39.23 4.98 19.75
CA LYS A 536 -40.19 4.36 18.81
C LYS A 536 -39.57 4.19 17.44
N SER A 537 -39.90 3.10 16.74
CA SER A 537 -39.33 2.82 15.41
C SER A 537 -39.46 4.02 14.44
N SER A 538 -40.58 4.75 14.48
CA SER A 538 -40.85 5.91 13.63
C SER A 538 -39.94 7.13 13.85
N MET A 539 -39.23 7.22 14.98
CA MET A 539 -38.31 8.34 15.29
C MET A 539 -36.83 7.95 15.18
N THR A 540 -36.55 6.71 14.78
CA THR A 540 -35.18 6.20 14.68
C THR A 540 -34.63 6.31 13.27
N PHE A 541 -33.31 6.33 13.17
CA PHE A 541 -32.53 6.22 11.95
C PHE A 541 -31.73 4.90 11.95
N HIS A 542 -31.10 4.57 10.83
CA HIS A 542 -30.19 3.42 10.75
C HIS A 542 -28.91 3.70 11.55
N ALA A 543 -28.46 2.75 12.37
CA ALA A 543 -27.29 2.90 13.23
C ALA A 543 -25.99 2.30 12.66
N GLY A 544 -25.99 1.92 11.38
CA GLY A 544 -24.88 1.22 10.73
C GLY A 544 -24.98 -0.30 10.87
N GLY A 545 -24.12 -1.05 10.18
CA GLY A 545 -24.18 -2.51 10.11
C GLY A 545 -25.50 -3.04 9.54
N GLY A 546 -26.06 -4.05 10.19
CA GLY A 546 -27.32 -4.68 9.81
C GLY A 546 -28.52 -3.73 9.85
N ARG A 547 -29.46 -3.92 8.91
CA ARG A 547 -30.65 -3.07 8.71
C ARG A 547 -31.48 -2.81 9.98
N LYS A 548 -31.47 -3.77 10.90
CA LYS A 548 -32.24 -3.75 12.15
C LYS A 548 -31.62 -2.88 13.25
N ASN A 549 -30.38 -2.41 13.08
CA ASN A 549 -29.73 -1.50 13.99
C ASN A 549 -30.38 -0.10 13.88
N ARG A 550 -30.99 0.36 14.96
CA ARG A 550 -31.73 1.63 15.04
C ARG A 550 -31.08 2.56 16.04
N VAL A 551 -31.03 3.85 15.72
CA VAL A 551 -30.54 4.90 16.61
C VAL A 551 -31.51 6.06 16.69
N VAL A 552 -31.64 6.65 17.87
CA VAL A 552 -32.27 7.95 18.09
C VAL A 552 -31.31 8.86 18.85
N ASN A 553 -31.14 10.07 18.34
CA ASN A 553 -30.39 11.14 19.00
C ASN A 553 -31.27 12.39 19.02
N THR A 554 -31.88 12.67 20.16
CA THR A 554 -32.90 13.72 20.27
C THR A 554 -32.75 14.50 21.56
N THR A 555 -33.52 15.57 21.72
CA THR A 555 -33.47 16.41 22.90
C THR A 555 -34.86 16.67 23.44
N ILE A 556 -35.02 16.54 24.76
CA ILE A 556 -36.25 16.85 25.48
C ILE A 556 -35.95 17.78 26.65
N VAL A 557 -37.00 18.27 27.30
CA VAL A 557 -36.88 18.99 28.57
C VAL A 557 -37.42 18.09 29.68
N LEU A 558 -36.61 17.85 30.71
CA LEU A 558 -37.03 17.18 31.92
C LEU A 558 -37.17 18.21 33.04
N ASP A 559 -38.32 18.22 33.70
CA ASP A 559 -38.54 19.05 34.88
C ASP A 559 -37.72 18.56 36.07
N LYS A 560 -37.60 19.42 37.10
CA LYS A 560 -37.04 18.99 38.39
C LYS A 560 -37.83 17.80 38.93
N GLY A 561 -37.15 16.69 39.18
CA GLY A 561 -37.80 15.46 39.62
C GLY A 561 -36.87 14.27 39.71
N GLU A 562 -37.43 13.13 40.10
CA GLU A 562 -36.79 11.81 40.07
C GLU A 562 -37.36 11.02 38.90
N TYR A 563 -36.48 10.35 38.16
CA TYR A 563 -36.81 9.60 36.96
C TYR A 563 -36.17 8.22 37.02
N THR A 564 -36.77 7.25 36.35
CA THR A 564 -36.15 5.96 36.08
C THR A 564 -35.87 5.86 34.59
N LEU A 565 -34.61 5.60 34.25
CA LEU A 565 -34.18 5.23 32.91
C LEU A 565 -34.37 3.72 32.77
N HIS A 566 -35.00 3.28 31.69
CA HIS A 566 -35.22 1.86 31.40
C HIS A 566 -34.63 1.50 30.04
N TYR A 567 -34.19 0.26 29.91
CA TYR A 567 -33.86 -0.36 28.63
C TYR A 567 -34.22 -1.84 28.67
N ARG A 568 -34.85 -2.32 27.60
CA ARG A 568 -35.18 -3.73 27.41
C ARG A 568 -34.58 -4.23 26.11
N SER A 569 -34.10 -5.48 26.12
CA SER A 569 -33.68 -6.22 24.94
C SER A 569 -34.39 -7.57 24.83
N ASP A 570 -34.52 -8.08 23.60
CA ASP A 570 -34.93 -9.46 23.33
C ASP A 570 -33.72 -10.36 23.02
N ASP A 571 -33.88 -11.38 22.18
CA ASP A 571 -32.86 -12.40 21.95
C ASP A 571 -32.08 -12.20 20.64
N SER A 572 -30.86 -12.74 20.62
CA SER A 572 -30.04 -13.00 19.42
C SER A 572 -29.30 -11.81 18.79
N HIS A 573 -29.36 -10.60 19.35
CA HIS A 573 -28.60 -9.47 18.80
C HIS A 573 -28.38 -8.38 19.82
N SER A 574 -27.30 -8.53 20.57
CA SER A 574 -26.97 -7.64 21.66
C SER A 574 -25.47 -7.37 21.74
N TYR A 575 -25.06 -6.56 22.71
CA TYR A 575 -23.67 -6.18 22.85
C TYR A 575 -22.75 -7.41 23.00
N ASN A 576 -21.75 -7.51 22.12
CA ASN A 576 -20.81 -8.64 21.99
C ASN A 576 -21.41 -9.97 21.51
N ASP A 577 -22.69 -10.02 21.11
CA ASP A 577 -23.32 -11.21 20.55
C ASP A 577 -24.30 -10.81 19.42
N TRP A 578 -23.73 -10.45 18.27
CA TRP A 578 -24.47 -9.92 17.13
C TRP A 578 -24.75 -11.01 16.10
N ASN A 579 -26.01 -11.21 15.70
CA ASN A 579 -26.36 -12.17 14.65
C ASN A 579 -26.21 -11.63 13.22
N VAL A 580 -25.97 -10.33 13.08
CA VAL A 580 -25.63 -9.61 11.84
C VAL A 580 -24.62 -8.52 12.17
N ASP A 581 -24.10 -7.82 11.15
CA ASP A 581 -23.14 -6.73 11.34
C ASP A 581 -23.60 -5.75 12.46
N PRO A 582 -22.73 -5.46 13.43
CA PRO A 582 -23.08 -4.64 14.58
C PRO A 582 -23.35 -3.17 14.21
N PRO A 583 -24.04 -2.41 15.07
CA PRO A 583 -24.13 -0.95 14.92
C PRO A 583 -22.74 -0.32 14.99
N GLU A 584 -22.57 0.88 14.43
CA GLU A 584 -21.26 1.55 14.42
C GLU A 584 -20.75 1.94 15.82
N ASP A 585 -21.66 2.31 16.72
CA ASP A 585 -21.36 2.75 18.09
C ASP A 585 -21.78 1.67 19.11
N GLN A 586 -21.15 0.49 18.99
CA GLN A 586 -21.51 -0.76 19.70
C GLN A 586 -21.57 -0.58 21.21
N GLU A 587 -20.64 0.20 21.75
CA GLU A 587 -20.52 0.52 23.18
C GLU A 587 -21.76 1.21 23.76
N PHE A 588 -22.65 1.73 22.88
CA PHE A 588 -23.88 2.44 23.22
C PHE A 588 -25.17 1.65 22.93
N TRP A 589 -25.09 0.35 22.63
CA TRP A 589 -26.28 -0.51 22.64
C TRP A 589 -26.97 -0.41 24.00
N GLY A 590 -28.14 0.23 24.04
CA GLY A 590 -28.64 0.85 25.25
C GLY A 590 -29.17 2.28 25.07
N ILE A 591 -29.25 3.00 26.19
CA ILE A 591 -29.74 4.37 26.30
C ILE A 591 -28.87 5.21 27.24
N THR A 592 -28.53 6.41 26.80
CA THR A 592 -27.79 7.40 27.57
C THR A 592 -28.52 8.74 27.57
N VAL A 593 -28.62 9.36 28.76
CA VAL A 593 -29.17 10.69 28.96
C VAL A 593 -28.03 11.64 29.32
N PHE A 594 -27.83 12.65 28.49
CA PHE A 594 -26.83 13.70 28.68
C PHE A 594 -27.50 15.02 29.06
N ARG A 595 -26.88 15.81 29.94
CA ARG A 595 -27.20 17.23 30.11
C ARG A 595 -26.84 17.96 28.83
N ASP A 596 -27.78 18.73 28.30
CA ASP A 596 -27.55 19.64 27.20
C ASP A 596 -27.55 21.07 27.73
N ASP A 597 -26.34 21.59 27.99
CA ASP A 597 -26.13 22.95 28.50
C ASP A 597 -26.26 24.03 27.40
N THR A 598 -26.67 23.67 26.18
CA THR A 598 -27.05 24.67 25.19
C THR A 598 -28.34 25.36 25.62
N ALA A 599 -28.39 26.69 25.50
CA ALA A 599 -29.58 27.46 25.86
C ALA A 599 -30.80 26.87 25.11
N PRO A 600 -31.97 26.72 25.77
CA PRO A 600 -33.18 26.38 25.06
C PRO A 600 -33.35 27.37 23.89
N PRO A 601 -33.72 26.92 22.68
CA PRO A 601 -34.14 27.88 21.66
C PRO A 601 -35.23 28.76 22.27
N ASP A 602 -35.12 30.08 22.12
CA ASP A 602 -36.12 31.04 22.59
C ASP A 602 -37.49 30.54 22.13
N VAL A 603 -38.32 30.12 23.08
CA VAL A 603 -39.73 29.86 22.81
C VAL A 603 -40.30 31.21 22.38
N PRO A 604 -40.82 31.38 21.14
CA PRO A 604 -41.47 32.61 20.77
C PRO A 604 -42.55 32.89 21.81
N SER A 605 -42.50 34.05 22.45
CA SER A 605 -43.56 34.48 23.36
C SER A 605 -44.90 34.35 22.64
N ALA A 606 -45.89 33.79 23.34
CA ALA A 606 -47.24 33.60 22.80
C ALA A 606 -47.72 34.89 22.12
N PRO A 607 -48.37 34.81 20.95
CA PRO A 607 -48.88 35.99 20.27
C PRO A 607 -49.80 36.78 21.22
N PRO A 608 -49.72 38.12 21.25
CA PRO A 608 -50.52 38.92 22.16
C PRO A 608 -52.00 38.63 21.94
N SER A 609 -52.75 38.52 23.04
CA SER A 609 -54.19 38.28 22.99
C SER A 609 -54.87 39.37 22.12
N PRO A 610 -55.86 39.01 21.29
CA PRO A 610 -56.54 39.99 20.44
C PRO A 610 -57.19 41.07 21.32
N PRO A 611 -57.20 42.33 20.85
CA PRO A 611 -57.83 43.42 21.59
C PRO A 611 -59.32 43.11 21.80
N LYS A 612 -59.81 43.38 23.02
CA LYS A 612 -61.24 43.29 23.32
C LYS A 612 -62.00 44.30 22.45
N PRO A 613 -63.15 43.92 21.88
CA PRO A 613 -63.95 44.83 21.07
C PRO A 613 -64.55 45.94 21.93
N GLU A 614 -64.39 47.19 21.47
CA GLU A 614 -65.27 48.33 21.78
C GLU A 614 -66.08 48.69 20.52
#